data_AF-A0A7S2SMP1-F1
#
_entry.id   AF-A0A7S2SMP1-F1
#
_cell.length_a   1.000
_cell.length_b   1.000
_cell.length_c   1.000
_cell.angle_alpha   90.00
_cell.angle_beta   90.00
_cell.angle_gamma   90.00
#
_symmetry.space_group_name_H-M   'P 1'
#
loop_
_entity.id
_entity.type
_entity.pdbx_description
1 polymer ?
#
loop_
_entity_poly.entity_id
_entity_poly.type
_entity_poly.pdbx_seq_one_letter_code
_entity_poly.pdbx_strand_id
1 'polypeptide(L)'
;EVDPDFSPATSDLAFQWTAIDMASGEPLARHPRGGSHSVPGASVGPVPIVRMYGVNEAGNSVSCFVHGFTPYLFAILPRGVNVSPTFESSMRDILNRALQGRGRGQEEKRCLNPVLGVTLHRDKKSLMGYSFDESRVFIQVYVAMPTMIPTLKRILQEDGVDLPGNGVSTCQTFESNVPYVLRFMIDCAISGSNW
;
A
#
# COMPACT_ATOMS: atom_id res chain seq x y z
N GLU A 1 -8.31 4.00 34.51
CA GLU A 1 -8.95 2.67 34.45
C GLU A 1 -9.85 2.66 33.23
N VAL A 2 -9.97 1.52 32.53
CA VAL A 2 -10.89 1.42 31.39
C VAL A 2 -12.31 1.55 31.94
N ASP A 3 -13.13 2.37 31.28
CA ASP A 3 -14.54 2.54 31.63
C ASP A 3 -15.23 1.16 31.75
N PRO A 4 -15.78 0.80 32.92
CA PRO A 4 -16.37 -0.51 33.16
C PRO A 4 -17.55 -0.83 32.22
N ASP A 5 -18.16 0.19 31.61
CA ASP A 5 -19.27 0.04 30.66
C ASP A 5 -18.82 -0.06 29.19
N PHE A 6 -17.51 0.00 28.91
CA PHE A 6 -16.99 -0.08 27.55
C PHE A 6 -17.09 -1.49 26.96
N SER A 7 -17.77 -1.61 25.81
CA SER A 7 -17.88 -2.86 25.04
C SER A 7 -17.46 -2.62 23.59
N PRO A 8 -16.45 -3.33 23.07
CA PRO A 8 -16.01 -3.19 21.67
C PRO A 8 -17.10 -3.48 20.62
N ALA A 9 -18.19 -4.15 21.01
CA ALA A 9 -19.29 -4.50 20.11
C ALA A 9 -20.34 -3.40 19.99
N THR A 10 -20.41 -2.47 20.94
CA THR A 10 -21.52 -1.51 21.08
C THR A 10 -21.07 -0.08 21.34
N SER A 11 -19.82 0.12 21.76
CA SER A 11 -19.26 1.42 22.10
C SER A 11 -18.32 1.88 20.99
N ASP A 12 -18.49 3.12 20.54
CA ASP A 12 -17.52 3.78 19.69
C ASP A 12 -16.32 4.27 20.52
N LEU A 13 -15.12 4.23 19.94
CA LEU A 13 -13.91 4.78 20.54
C LEU A 13 -13.42 5.94 19.69
N ALA A 14 -13.62 7.17 20.18
CA ALA A 14 -13.02 8.37 19.63
C ALA A 14 -11.81 8.80 20.47
N PHE A 15 -10.71 9.18 19.82
CA PHE A 15 -9.51 9.65 20.52
C PHE A 15 -8.71 10.62 19.65
N GLN A 16 -8.15 11.65 20.26
CA GLN A 16 -7.24 12.56 19.58
C GLN A 16 -5.85 11.91 19.50
N TRP A 17 -5.32 11.76 18.28
CA TRP A 17 -4.01 11.16 18.08
C TRP A 17 -2.86 12.17 18.24
N THR A 18 -1.73 11.72 18.78
CA THR A 18 -0.54 12.55 19.07
C THR A 18 0.72 12.02 18.41
N ALA A 19 0.84 10.71 18.25
CA ALA A 19 1.96 10.08 17.57
C ALA A 19 1.47 8.96 16.65
N ILE A 20 2.16 8.79 15.52
CA ILE A 20 1.86 7.78 14.51
C ILE A 20 3.16 7.20 13.98
N ASP A 21 3.24 5.89 13.89
CA ASP A 21 4.36 5.18 13.28
C ASP A 21 3.92 3.92 12.55
N MET A 22 4.88 3.13 12.08
CA MET A 22 4.65 1.84 11.44
C MET A 22 5.55 0.77 12.05
N ALA A 23 4.99 -0.42 12.24
CA ALA A 23 5.71 -1.63 12.59
C ALA A 23 5.47 -2.75 11.56
N SER A 24 6.46 -3.62 11.40
CA SER A 24 6.31 -4.92 10.72
C SER A 24 5.65 -5.91 11.68
N GLY A 25 4.75 -6.75 11.18
CA GLY A 25 4.12 -7.80 11.96
C GLY A 25 3.55 -8.92 11.10
N GLU A 26 2.91 -9.88 11.76
CA GLU A 26 2.19 -10.96 11.08
C GLU A 26 0.77 -10.51 10.73
N PRO A 27 0.18 -11.01 9.61
CA PRO A 27 -1.19 -10.72 9.26
C PRO A 27 -2.15 -11.24 10.34
N LEU A 28 -3.28 -10.55 10.51
CA LEU A 28 -4.30 -11.00 11.44
C LEU A 28 -4.82 -12.38 11.02
N ALA A 29 -4.91 -13.31 11.97
CA ALA A 29 -5.47 -14.63 11.70
C ALA A 29 -6.97 -14.58 11.39
N ARG A 30 -7.68 -13.57 11.92
CA ARG A 30 -9.11 -13.35 11.71
C ARG A 30 -9.45 -11.88 11.79
N HIS A 31 -10.51 -11.47 11.09
CA HIS A 31 -10.99 -10.09 11.14
C HIS A 31 -11.51 -9.78 12.57
N PRO A 32 -11.11 -8.67 13.22
CA PRO A 32 -11.49 -8.37 14.60
C PRO A 32 -13.01 -8.25 14.81
N ARG A 33 -13.74 -7.76 13.80
CA ARG A 33 -15.22 -7.71 13.79
C ARG A 33 -15.88 -9.10 13.79
N GLY A 34 -15.13 -10.18 13.53
CA GLY A 34 -15.67 -11.52 13.38
C GLY A 34 -16.50 -11.72 12.10
N GLY A 35 -17.29 -12.80 12.06
CA GLY A 35 -18.15 -13.15 10.93
C GLY A 35 -17.42 -13.69 9.70
N SER A 36 -18.05 -13.58 8.53
CA SER A 36 -17.50 -14.01 7.24
C SER A 36 -16.60 -12.95 6.57
N HIS A 37 -16.15 -11.94 7.32
CA HIS A 37 -15.28 -10.89 6.80
C HIS A 37 -13.84 -11.39 6.63
N SER A 38 -13.27 -11.20 5.44
CA SER A 38 -11.85 -11.45 5.19
C SER A 38 -10.98 -10.39 5.86
N VAL A 39 -9.77 -10.78 6.26
CA VAL A 39 -8.76 -9.81 6.72
C VAL A 39 -8.27 -9.02 5.50
N PRO A 40 -8.35 -7.68 5.51
CA PRO A 40 -7.84 -6.86 4.42
C PRO A 40 -6.31 -6.91 4.36
N GLY A 41 -5.76 -6.83 3.14
CA GLY A 41 -4.31 -6.86 2.89
C GLY A 41 -3.76 -8.26 2.61
N ALA A 42 -2.45 -8.43 2.77
CA ALA A 42 -1.79 -9.72 2.54
C ALA A 42 -2.15 -10.75 3.61
N SER A 43 -2.38 -12.00 3.19
CA SER A 43 -2.63 -13.14 4.08
C SER A 43 -1.35 -13.86 4.53
N VAL A 44 -0.19 -13.47 4.00
CA VAL A 44 1.11 -14.05 4.30
C VAL A 44 2.08 -12.93 4.67
N GLY A 45 2.75 -13.07 5.82
CA GLY A 45 3.63 -12.05 6.39
C GLY A 45 4.99 -11.90 5.70
N PRO A 46 5.74 -10.84 6.04
CA PRO A 46 5.37 -9.74 6.94
C PRO A 46 4.37 -8.75 6.32
N VAL A 47 3.60 -8.04 7.15
CA VAL A 47 2.67 -6.96 6.76
C VAL A 47 2.92 -5.67 7.56
N PRO A 48 2.64 -4.49 6.98
CA PRO A 48 2.77 -3.22 7.67
C PRO A 48 1.56 -2.95 8.56
N ILE A 49 1.80 -2.54 9.79
CA ILE A 49 0.79 -2.14 10.77
C ILE A 49 1.04 -0.69 11.13
N VAL A 50 0.06 0.17 10.89
CA VAL A 50 0.12 1.57 11.33
C VAL A 50 -0.30 1.61 12.80
N ARG A 51 0.50 2.26 13.64
CA ARG A 51 0.18 2.41 15.07
C ARG A 51 -0.08 3.87 15.35
N MET A 52 -1.23 4.15 15.95
CA MET A 52 -1.64 5.48 16.36
C MET A 52 -1.74 5.52 17.88
N TYR A 53 -1.15 6.53 18.49
CA TYR A 53 -1.16 6.76 19.92
C TYR A 53 -1.86 8.07 20.20
N GLY A 54 -2.63 8.14 21.29
CA GLY A 54 -3.36 9.33 21.63
C GLY A 54 -4.10 9.24 22.95
N VAL A 55 -5.06 10.13 23.13
CA VAL A 55 -5.89 10.21 24.33
C VAL A 55 -7.35 10.39 23.95
N ASN A 56 -8.25 9.72 24.67
CA ASN A 56 -9.69 9.97 24.52
C ASN A 56 -10.16 11.15 25.38
N GLU A 57 -11.44 11.51 25.26
CA GLU A 57 -12.03 12.64 26.00
C GLU A 57 -11.92 12.48 27.52
N ALA A 58 -11.99 11.25 28.04
CA ALA A 58 -11.83 10.94 29.45
C ALA A 58 -10.36 11.00 29.94
N GLY A 59 -9.39 11.30 29.06
CA GLY A 59 -7.97 11.35 29.39
C GLY A 59 -7.28 10.00 29.45
N ASN A 60 -7.91 8.93 28.98
CA ASN A 60 -7.29 7.61 28.89
C ASN A 60 -6.37 7.53 27.67
N SER A 61 -5.17 6.98 27.86
CA SER A 61 -4.24 6.70 26.77
C SER A 61 -4.79 5.60 25.86
N VAL A 62 -4.75 5.83 24.54
CA VAL A 62 -5.22 4.91 23.50
C VAL A 62 -4.06 4.51 22.60
N SER A 63 -3.99 3.21 22.29
CA SER A 63 -3.10 2.65 21.26
C SER A 63 -3.95 1.91 20.22
N CYS A 64 -4.05 2.46 19.02
CA CYS A 64 -4.79 1.90 17.90
C CYS A 64 -3.83 1.26 16.90
N PHE A 65 -4.12 0.03 16.49
CA PHE A 65 -3.35 -0.72 15.49
C PHE A 65 -4.22 -0.89 14.24
N VAL A 66 -3.81 -0.24 13.16
CA VAL A 66 -4.54 -0.23 11.89
C VAL A 66 -3.90 -1.23 10.93
N HIS A 67 -4.72 -2.16 10.44
CA HIS A 67 -4.31 -3.25 9.55
C HIS A 67 -4.96 -3.08 8.17
N GLY A 68 -4.33 -3.68 7.15
CA GLY A 68 -4.90 -3.77 5.80
C GLY A 68 -4.64 -2.57 4.89
N PHE A 69 -3.94 -1.54 5.37
CA PHE A 69 -3.41 -0.50 4.49
C PHE A 69 -2.22 -1.05 3.71
N THR A 70 -2.22 -0.89 2.38
CA THR A 70 -1.23 -1.52 1.50
C THR A 70 -0.40 -0.46 0.79
N PRO A 71 0.94 -0.49 0.90
CA PRO A 71 1.81 0.43 0.19
C PRO A 71 1.67 0.31 -1.33
N TYR A 72 1.73 1.43 -2.03
CA TYR A 72 1.69 1.44 -3.49
C TYR A 72 2.53 2.56 -4.09
N LEU A 73 2.82 2.42 -5.38
CA LEU A 73 3.31 3.49 -6.23
C LEU A 73 2.58 3.47 -7.58
N PHE A 74 2.67 4.57 -8.32
CA PHE A 74 2.19 4.62 -9.70
C PHE A 74 3.34 4.55 -10.69
N ALA A 75 3.10 4.00 -11.86
CA ALA A 75 4.01 4.10 -13.00
C ALA A 75 3.23 4.33 -14.29
N ILE A 76 3.79 5.11 -15.20
CA ILE A 76 3.18 5.37 -16.51
C ILE A 76 3.70 4.37 -17.53
N LEU A 77 2.78 3.79 -18.30
CA LEU A 77 3.16 2.90 -19.39
C LEU A 77 3.73 3.71 -20.58
N PRO A 78 4.67 3.11 -21.34
CA PRO A 78 5.08 3.64 -22.63
C PRO A 78 3.89 3.84 -23.57
N ARG A 79 4.06 4.71 -24.57
CA ARG A 79 3.04 4.90 -25.61
C ARG A 79 2.94 3.65 -26.48
N GLY A 80 1.73 3.37 -26.97
CA GLY A 80 1.49 2.23 -27.87
C GLY A 80 1.41 0.87 -27.19
N VAL A 81 1.45 0.81 -25.85
CA VAL A 81 1.26 -0.44 -25.10
C VAL A 81 -0.15 -0.99 -25.34
N ASN A 82 -0.23 -2.22 -25.85
CA ASN A 82 -1.47 -2.97 -25.95
C ASN A 82 -1.82 -3.56 -24.58
N VAL A 83 -2.96 -3.12 -24.04
CA VAL A 83 -3.46 -3.56 -22.74
C VAL A 83 -4.55 -4.60 -22.95
N SER A 84 -4.18 -5.88 -22.79
CA SER A 84 -5.12 -6.99 -22.84
C SER A 84 -5.99 -7.08 -21.57
N PRO A 85 -7.10 -7.84 -21.58
CA PRO A 85 -7.90 -8.09 -20.37
C PRO A 85 -7.13 -8.78 -19.23
N THR A 86 -6.04 -9.49 -19.55
CA THR A 86 -5.18 -10.20 -18.58
C THR A 86 -3.95 -9.41 -18.19
N PHE A 87 -3.80 -8.17 -18.68
CA PHE A 87 -2.60 -7.37 -18.48
C PHE A 87 -2.26 -7.18 -17.00
N GLU A 88 -3.25 -6.84 -16.15
CA GLU A 88 -3.05 -6.64 -14.71
C GLU A 88 -2.54 -7.90 -14.02
N SER A 89 -3.17 -9.05 -14.26
CA SER A 89 -2.75 -10.33 -13.66
C SER A 89 -1.36 -10.75 -14.12
N SER A 90 -1.06 -10.61 -15.42
CA SER A 90 0.25 -10.94 -15.96
C SER A 90 1.34 -9.99 -15.45
N MET A 91 1.04 -8.70 -15.38
CA MET A 91 1.96 -7.69 -14.85
C MET A 91 2.25 -7.92 -13.37
N ARG A 92 1.23 -8.27 -12.58
CA ARG A 92 1.38 -8.65 -11.18
C ARG A 92 2.35 -9.82 -11.04
N ASP A 93 2.18 -10.89 -11.81
CA ASP A 93 3.06 -12.06 -11.76
C ASP A 93 4.50 -11.75 -12.15
N ILE A 94 4.70 -10.94 -13.19
CA ILE A 94 6.03 -10.51 -13.66
C ILE A 94 6.73 -9.70 -12.57
N LEU A 95 6.06 -8.70 -12.00
CA LEU A 95 6.62 -7.87 -10.94
C LEU A 95 6.84 -8.67 -9.65
N ASN A 96 5.95 -9.61 -9.34
CA ASN A 96 6.08 -10.49 -8.18
C ASN A 96 7.39 -11.30 -8.27
N ARG A 97 7.64 -11.94 -9.42
CA ARG A 97 8.90 -12.67 -9.68
C ARG A 97 10.12 -11.73 -9.66
N ALA A 98 9.98 -10.53 -10.21
CA ALA A 98 11.09 -9.57 -10.25
C ALA A 98 11.49 -9.05 -8.86
N LEU A 99 10.54 -8.94 -7.93
CA LEU A 99 10.78 -8.49 -6.55
C LEU A 99 11.16 -9.62 -5.59
N GLN A 100 10.77 -10.86 -5.90
CA GLN A 100 11.00 -12.01 -5.02
C GLN A 100 12.49 -12.18 -4.69
N GLY A 101 12.82 -12.29 -3.40
CA GLY A 101 14.20 -12.43 -2.92
C GLY A 101 15.07 -11.17 -3.00
N ARG A 102 14.57 -10.05 -3.56
CA ARG A 102 15.27 -8.75 -3.63
C ARG A 102 14.99 -7.82 -2.45
N GLY A 103 14.36 -8.35 -1.39
CA GLY A 103 14.18 -7.66 -0.12
C GLY A 103 15.50 -7.29 0.52
N ARG A 104 15.57 -6.10 1.13
CA ARG A 104 16.75 -5.60 1.84
C ARG A 104 16.89 -6.27 3.20
N GLY A 105 15.77 -6.58 3.86
CA GLY A 105 15.73 -7.25 5.17
C GLY A 105 15.51 -8.77 5.10
N GLN A 106 15.84 -9.48 6.20
CA GLN A 106 15.57 -10.92 6.33
C GLN A 106 14.06 -11.23 6.30
N GLU A 107 13.23 -10.38 6.91
CA GLU A 107 11.77 -10.54 6.90
C GLU A 107 11.19 -10.38 5.49
N GLU A 108 11.67 -9.39 4.72
CA GLU A 108 11.21 -9.16 3.36
C GLU A 108 11.57 -10.30 2.42
N LYS A 109 12.72 -10.96 2.64
CA LYS A 109 13.12 -12.15 1.87
C LYS A 109 12.20 -13.35 2.12
N ARG A 110 11.48 -13.38 3.26
CA ARG A 110 10.45 -14.39 3.54
C ARG A 110 9.14 -14.09 2.82
N CYS A 111 8.95 -12.87 2.30
CA CYS A 111 7.73 -12.53 1.58
C CYS A 111 7.69 -13.29 0.25
N LEU A 112 6.81 -14.29 0.18
CA LEU A 112 6.61 -15.11 -1.01
C LEU A 112 5.93 -14.34 -2.15
N ASN A 113 5.04 -13.41 -1.78
CA ASN A 113 4.23 -12.63 -2.71
C ASN A 113 4.41 -11.11 -2.46
N PRO A 114 5.56 -10.53 -2.87
CA PRO A 114 5.83 -9.11 -2.66
C PRO A 114 4.87 -8.18 -3.41
N VAL A 115 4.21 -8.62 -4.48
CA VAL A 115 3.22 -7.82 -5.24
C VAL A 115 1.82 -8.37 -5.01
N LEU A 116 1.00 -7.56 -4.35
CA LEU A 116 -0.36 -7.94 -3.97
C LEU A 116 -1.38 -7.68 -5.07
N GLY A 117 -1.14 -6.64 -5.89
CA GLY A 117 -2.06 -6.28 -6.95
C GLY A 117 -1.48 -5.24 -7.91
N VAL A 118 -2.06 -5.21 -9.11
CA VAL A 118 -1.80 -4.18 -10.13
C VAL A 118 -3.14 -3.70 -10.65
N THR A 119 -3.33 -2.39 -10.75
CA THR A 119 -4.55 -1.78 -11.27
C THR A 119 -4.21 -0.75 -12.33
N LEU A 120 -4.94 -0.77 -13.45
CA LEU A 120 -4.82 0.19 -14.54
C LEU A 120 -5.67 1.43 -14.29
N HIS A 121 -5.11 2.59 -14.60
CA HIS A 121 -5.75 3.88 -14.48
C HIS A 121 -5.61 4.66 -15.78
N ARG A 122 -6.72 5.17 -16.32
CA ARG A 122 -6.79 5.98 -17.56
C ARG A 122 -7.23 7.42 -17.30
N ASP A 123 -7.62 7.69 -16.06
CA ASP A 123 -8.15 8.94 -15.52
C ASP A 123 -7.07 9.80 -14.83
N LYS A 124 -5.83 9.32 -14.77
CA LYS A 124 -4.72 10.01 -14.10
C LYS A 124 -3.85 10.80 -15.07
N LYS A 125 -3.26 11.90 -14.58
CA LYS A 125 -2.33 12.76 -15.32
C LYS A 125 -1.14 13.11 -14.44
N SER A 126 0.01 13.33 -15.07
CA SER A 126 1.17 13.86 -14.35
C SER A 126 0.93 15.33 -13.99
N LEU A 127 1.34 15.71 -12.78
CA LEU A 127 1.35 17.12 -12.36
C LEU A 127 2.51 17.90 -13.01
N MET A 128 3.62 17.22 -13.33
CA MET A 128 4.81 17.85 -13.90
C MET A 128 4.73 17.84 -15.43
N GLY A 129 4.89 19.02 -16.02
CA GLY A 129 4.86 19.22 -17.46
C GLY A 129 3.44 19.42 -18.00
N TYR A 130 3.32 20.29 -18.99
CA TYR A 130 2.04 20.53 -19.65
C TYR A 130 1.81 19.44 -20.71
N SER A 131 0.79 18.61 -20.51
CA SER A 131 0.40 17.56 -21.45
C SER A 131 -1.03 17.85 -21.92
N PHE A 132 -1.17 18.37 -23.14
CA PHE A 132 -2.48 18.69 -23.70
C PHE A 132 -3.18 17.41 -24.15
N ASP A 133 -4.31 17.08 -23.52
CA ASP A 133 -5.28 16.05 -23.93
C ASP A 133 -4.72 14.65 -24.26
N GLU A 134 -3.51 14.33 -23.82
CA GLU A 134 -2.94 13.00 -24.01
C GLU A 134 -3.49 12.02 -22.96
N SER A 135 -4.33 11.07 -23.41
CA SER A 135 -4.71 9.91 -22.60
C SER A 135 -3.49 9.01 -22.40
N ARG A 136 -3.03 8.90 -21.16
CA ARG A 136 -1.94 8.00 -20.76
C ARG A 136 -2.49 6.92 -19.83
N VAL A 137 -1.89 5.73 -19.91
CA VAL A 137 -2.25 4.62 -19.03
C VAL A 137 -1.22 4.53 -17.91
N PHE A 138 -1.70 4.54 -16.68
CA PHE A 138 -0.92 4.34 -15.48
C PHE A 138 -1.22 2.96 -14.90
N ILE A 139 -0.23 2.35 -14.26
CA ILE A 139 -0.41 1.22 -13.36
C ILE A 139 -0.20 1.68 -11.93
N GLN A 140 -1.06 1.24 -11.03
CA GLN A 140 -0.87 1.30 -9.59
C GLN A 140 -0.42 -0.08 -9.13
N VAL A 141 0.74 -0.16 -8.50
CA VAL A 141 1.31 -1.43 -8.05
C VAL A 141 1.29 -1.44 -6.53
N TYR A 142 0.57 -2.40 -5.97
CA TYR A 142 0.46 -2.63 -4.53
C TYR A 142 1.50 -3.67 -4.10
N VAL A 143 2.29 -3.36 -3.07
CA VAL A 143 3.35 -4.23 -2.55
C VAL A 143 3.12 -4.59 -1.10
N ALA A 144 3.68 -5.72 -0.67
CA ALA A 144 3.48 -6.23 0.68
C ALA A 144 4.06 -5.31 1.76
N MET A 145 5.27 -4.77 1.55
CA MET A 145 5.96 -3.91 2.53
C MET A 145 6.39 -2.57 1.93
N PRO A 146 6.33 -1.46 2.68
CA PRO A 146 6.77 -0.14 2.20
C PRO A 146 8.24 -0.11 1.75
N THR A 147 9.07 -0.91 2.40
CA THR A 147 10.50 -1.06 2.13
C THR A 147 10.81 -1.66 0.76
N MET A 148 9.82 -2.27 0.10
CA MET A 148 9.95 -2.81 -1.27
C MET A 148 9.78 -1.74 -2.35
N ILE A 149 9.17 -0.59 -2.04
CA ILE A 149 8.91 0.51 -2.98
C ILE A 149 10.20 0.99 -3.68
N PRO A 150 11.35 1.20 -3.00
CA PRO A 150 12.59 1.59 -3.67
C PRO A 150 13.10 0.56 -4.68
N THR A 151 12.99 -0.74 -4.37
CA THR A 151 13.42 -1.81 -5.28
C THR A 151 12.48 -1.90 -6.48
N LEU A 152 11.17 -1.79 -6.26
CA LEU A 152 10.17 -1.76 -7.34
C LEU A 152 10.40 -0.57 -8.27
N LYS A 153 10.67 0.61 -7.70
CA LYS A 153 11.01 1.81 -8.46
C LYS A 153 12.21 1.58 -9.38
N ARG A 154 13.29 0.99 -8.87
CA ARG A 154 14.49 0.66 -9.65
C ARG A 154 14.18 -0.31 -10.78
N ILE A 155 13.40 -1.36 -10.52
CA ILE A 155 13.00 -2.33 -11.53
C ILE A 155 12.24 -1.64 -12.67
N LEU A 156 11.29 -0.78 -12.34
CA LEU A 156 10.46 -0.08 -13.32
C LEU A 156 11.26 0.98 -14.10
N GLN A 157 12.13 1.76 -13.46
CA GLN A 157 12.80 2.89 -14.11
C GLN A 157 14.15 2.58 -14.75
N GLU A 158 14.91 1.62 -14.20
CA GLU A 158 16.32 1.39 -14.54
C GLU A 158 16.54 0.00 -15.14
N ASP A 159 16.14 -1.06 -14.45
CA ASP A 159 16.39 -2.44 -14.91
C ASP A 159 15.53 -2.77 -16.15
N GLY A 160 14.36 -2.16 -16.27
CA GLY A 160 13.34 -2.50 -17.26
C GLY A 160 12.49 -3.68 -16.82
N VAL A 161 11.26 -3.74 -17.32
CA VAL A 161 10.31 -4.81 -17.04
C VAL A 161 9.67 -5.31 -18.33
N ASP A 162 9.47 -6.62 -18.43
CA ASP A 162 8.72 -7.21 -19.54
C ASP A 162 7.24 -6.85 -19.41
N LEU A 163 6.75 -6.00 -20.32
CA LEU A 163 5.35 -5.62 -20.37
C LEU A 163 4.57 -6.71 -21.13
N PRO A 164 3.50 -7.28 -20.56
CA PRO A 164 2.77 -8.40 -21.16
C PRO A 164 2.41 -8.16 -22.63
N GLY A 165 3.02 -8.90 -23.55
CA GLY A 165 2.77 -8.78 -25.01
C GLY A 165 3.37 -7.52 -25.68
N ASN A 166 4.20 -6.76 -24.97
CA ASN A 166 4.78 -5.50 -25.44
C ASN A 166 6.32 -5.46 -25.32
N GLY A 167 6.93 -6.47 -24.70
CA GLY A 167 8.38 -6.59 -24.54
C GLY A 167 8.93 -5.75 -23.38
N VAL A 168 10.25 -5.74 -23.25
CA VAL A 168 10.93 -5.05 -22.14
C VAL A 168 10.92 -3.55 -22.34
N SER A 169 10.53 -2.80 -21.32
CA SER A 169 10.54 -1.34 -21.31
C SER A 169 10.72 -0.77 -19.91
N THR A 170 11.16 0.48 -19.83
CA THR A 170 11.16 1.25 -18.58
C THR A 170 9.89 2.07 -18.45
N CYS A 171 9.43 2.23 -17.21
CA CYS A 171 8.23 2.97 -16.84
C CYS A 171 8.60 4.03 -15.81
N GLN A 172 8.34 5.30 -16.09
CA GLN A 172 8.54 6.37 -15.12
C GLN A 172 7.57 6.17 -13.93
N THR A 173 8.10 6.24 -12.71
CA THR A 173 7.30 6.12 -11.49
C THR A 173 6.91 7.48 -10.93
N PHE A 174 5.78 7.49 -10.22
CA PHE A 174 5.23 8.63 -9.51
C PHE A 174 4.92 8.21 -8.09
N GLU A 175 4.96 9.18 -7.18
CA GLU A 175 4.55 8.98 -5.79
C GLU A 175 5.33 7.90 -5.02
N SER A 176 6.48 7.47 -5.57
CA SER A 176 7.34 6.42 -5.03
C SER A 176 8.23 6.87 -3.86
N ASN A 177 8.21 8.15 -3.52
CA ASN A 177 8.98 8.77 -2.44
C ASN A 177 8.10 9.27 -1.28
N VAL A 178 6.79 9.01 -1.30
CA VAL A 178 5.89 9.43 -0.22
C VAL A 178 6.04 8.44 0.94
N PRO A 179 6.37 8.90 2.17
CA PRO A 179 6.45 8.03 3.34
C PRO A 179 5.13 7.29 3.58
N TYR A 180 5.21 6.02 3.96
CA TYR A 180 4.04 5.16 4.14
C TYR A 180 2.99 5.70 5.11
N VAL A 181 3.42 6.25 6.24
CA VAL A 181 2.53 6.85 7.23
C VAL A 181 1.84 8.10 6.67
N LEU A 182 2.59 8.94 5.95
CA LEU A 182 2.01 10.13 5.30
C LEU A 182 0.99 9.73 4.22
N ARG A 183 1.28 8.66 3.47
CA ARG A 183 0.37 8.08 2.49
C ARG A 183 -0.94 7.63 3.13
N PHE A 184 -0.86 6.90 4.25
CA PHE A 184 -2.04 6.50 5.04
C PHE A 184 -2.86 7.72 5.48
N MET A 185 -2.20 8.75 5.99
CA MET A 185 -2.88 9.98 6.43
C MET A 185 -3.62 10.69 5.28
N ILE A 186 -2.99 10.81 4.12
CA ILE A 186 -3.60 11.44 2.95
C ILE A 186 -4.82 10.65 2.46
N ASP A 187 -4.67 9.34 2.28
CA ASP A 187 -5.72 8.48 1.71
C ASP A 187 -6.93 8.34 2.66
N CYS A 188 -6.70 8.38 3.97
CA CYS A 188 -7.75 8.35 4.98
C CYS A 188 -8.23 9.74 5.42
N ALA A 189 -7.76 10.82 4.80
CA ALA A 189 -8.07 12.21 5.17
C ALA A 189 -7.80 12.54 6.66
N ILE A 190 -6.74 11.97 7.23
CA ILE A 190 -6.32 12.20 8.62
C ILE A 190 -5.33 13.36 8.66
N SER A 191 -5.72 14.46 9.33
CA SER A 191 -4.83 15.59 9.62
C SER A 191 -4.09 15.43 10.95
N GLY A 192 -3.06 16.24 11.16
CA GLY A 192 -2.32 16.34 12.43
C GLY A 192 -3.23 16.62 13.62
N SER A 193 -3.05 15.89 14.72
CA SER A 193 -3.79 16.10 15.98
C SER A 193 -5.31 16.08 15.83
N ASN A 194 -5.81 15.25 14.91
CA ASN A 194 -7.24 15.07 14.66
C ASN A 194 -7.89 14.10 15.66
N TRP A 195 -9.22 14.13 15.73
CA TRP A 195 -10.08 13.16 16.40
C TRP A 195 -10.52 12.03 15.47
#